data_AF-A0A562RWN7-F1
#
_entry.id   AF-A0A562RWN7-F1
#
_cell.length_a   1.000
_cell.length_b   1.000
_cell.length_c   1.000
_cell.angle_alpha   90.00
_cell.angle_beta   90.00
_cell.angle_gamma   90.00
#
_symmetry.space_group_name_H-M   'P 1'
#
loop_
_entity.id
_entity.type
_entity.pdbx_description
1 polymer ?
#
loop_
_entity_poly.entity_id
_entity_poly.type
_entity_poly.pdbx_seq_one_letter_code
_entity_poly.pdbx_strand_id
1 'polypeptide(L)'
;MTEDDLTDEISDIEDRIEALAEIAERCRKYILASKIAIGGGAALLLITILGLLGTGQTAALGSIALVLGGIVSLGSNVSTLRQTNDAISSAEALRSRLIGTIDLRVVEDTPMKLV
;
A
#
# COMPACT_ATOMS: atom_id res chain seq x y z
N MET A 1 -15.89 28.20 12.76
CA MET A 1 -14.78 27.75 11.90
C MET A 1 -14.58 28.84 10.87
N THR A 2 -13.37 29.35 10.77
CA THR A 2 -12.96 30.25 9.70
C THR A 2 -12.52 29.42 8.49
N GLU A 3 -12.42 30.01 7.30
CA GLU A 3 -11.87 29.29 6.13
C GLU A 3 -10.41 28.83 6.35
N ASP A 4 -9.65 29.57 7.16
CA ASP A 4 -8.29 29.21 7.60
C ASP A 4 -8.28 27.88 8.37
N ASP A 5 -9.20 27.72 9.33
CA ASP A 5 -9.39 26.52 10.15
C ASP A 5 -9.80 25.29 9.30
N LEU A 6 -10.63 25.51 8.26
CA LEU A 6 -10.99 24.46 7.30
C LEU A 6 -9.81 24.07 6.39
N THR A 7 -8.95 25.03 6.03
CA THR A 7 -7.79 24.79 5.17
C THR A 7 -6.73 23.99 5.93
N ASP A 8 -6.49 24.32 7.20
CA ASP A 8 -5.60 23.56 8.07
C ASP A 8 -6.11 22.11 8.27
N GLU A 9 -7.41 21.93 8.53
CA GLU A 9 -8.01 20.58 8.67
C GLU A 9 -7.89 19.76 7.37
N ILE A 10 -8.06 20.40 6.21
CA ILE A 10 -7.83 19.75 4.91
C ILE A 10 -6.36 19.34 4.75
N SER A 11 -5.42 20.21 5.12
CA SER A 11 -3.98 19.92 5.05
C SER A 11 -3.61 18.69 5.91
N ASP A 12 -4.12 18.63 7.14
CA ASP A 12 -3.90 17.48 8.04
C ASP A 12 -4.45 16.17 7.45
N ILE A 13 -5.61 16.23 6.78
CA ILE A 13 -6.19 15.08 6.09
C ILE A 13 -5.32 14.64 4.91
N GLU A 14 -4.76 15.58 4.15
CA GLU A 14 -3.87 15.29 3.01
C GLU A 14 -2.57 14.62 3.47
N ASP A 15 -1.95 15.14 4.53
CA ASP A 15 -0.77 14.52 5.14
C ASP A 15 -1.05 13.10 5.62
N ARG A 16 -2.23 12.87 6.20
CA ARG A 16 -2.67 11.53 6.61
C ARG A 16 -2.89 10.60 5.42
N ILE A 17 -3.46 11.09 4.32
CA ILE A 17 -3.64 10.30 3.09
C ILE A 17 -2.28 9.88 2.53
N GLU A 18 -1.32 10.80 2.47
CA GLU A 18 0.05 10.51 2.00
C GLU A 18 0.72 9.43 2.86
N ALA A 19 0.66 9.56 4.19
CA ALA A 19 1.20 8.55 5.10
C ALA A 19 0.54 7.17 4.93
N LEU A 20 -0.78 7.13 4.71
CA LEU A 20 -1.49 5.88 4.42
C LEU A 20 -1.09 5.31 3.05
N ALA A 21 -0.91 6.15 2.03
CA ALA A 21 -0.48 5.74 0.71
C ALA A 21 0.91 5.08 0.76
N GLU A 22 1.84 5.63 1.54
CA GLU A 22 3.16 5.03 1.76
C GLU A 22 3.04 3.62 2.39
N ILE A 23 2.18 3.45 3.41
CA ILE A 23 1.91 2.15 4.03
C ILE A 23 1.35 1.16 3.00
N ALA A 24 0.39 1.60 2.18
CA ALA A 24 -0.19 0.78 1.13
C ALA A 24 0.87 0.34 0.11
N GLU A 25 1.77 1.23 -0.30
CA GLU A 25 2.85 0.91 -1.23
C GLU A 25 3.84 -0.11 -0.63
N ARG A 26 4.20 0.06 0.64
CA ARG A 26 5.04 -0.91 1.38
C ARG A 26 4.36 -2.28 1.42
N CYS A 27 3.07 -2.36 1.73
CA CYS A 27 2.33 -3.63 1.71
C CYS A 27 2.36 -4.29 0.31
N ARG A 28 2.23 -3.52 -0.78
CA ARG A 28 2.35 -4.06 -2.15
C ARG A 28 3.74 -4.65 -2.42
N LYS A 29 4.81 -3.98 -1.96
CA LYS A 29 6.19 -4.47 -2.07
C LYS A 29 6.38 -5.79 -1.31
N TYR A 30 5.87 -5.88 -0.08
CA TYR A 30 5.93 -7.12 0.69
C TYR A 30 5.10 -8.25 0.08
N ILE A 31 3.90 -7.97 -0.44
CA ILE A 31 3.07 -8.94 -1.17
C ILE A 31 3.86 -9.56 -2.33
N LEU A 32 4.58 -8.74 -3.11
CA LEU A 32 5.41 -9.23 -4.20
C LEU A 32 6.56 -10.11 -3.69
N ALA A 33 7.27 -9.67 -2.65
CA ALA A 33 8.34 -10.45 -2.02
C ALA A 33 7.83 -11.78 -1.48
N SER A 34 6.66 -11.80 -0.84
CA SER A 34 6.01 -13.03 -0.35
C SER A 34 5.67 -14.00 -1.47
N LYS A 35 5.18 -13.51 -2.62
CA LYS A 35 4.92 -14.38 -3.79
C LYS A 35 6.19 -14.99 -4.36
N ILE A 36 7.27 -14.21 -4.46
CA ILE A 36 8.58 -14.71 -4.89
C ILE A 36 9.08 -15.75 -3.91
N ALA A 37 8.93 -15.51 -2.60
CA ALA A 37 9.29 -16.46 -1.57
C ALA A 37 8.51 -17.78 -1.73
N ILE A 38 7.19 -17.73 -1.82
CA ILE A 38 6.36 -18.93 -2.01
C ILE A 38 6.79 -19.72 -3.27
N GLY A 39 6.92 -19.03 -4.41
CA GLY A 39 7.33 -19.67 -5.66
C GLY A 39 8.74 -20.27 -5.58
N GLY A 40 9.70 -19.53 -5.04
CA GLY A 40 11.09 -19.97 -4.88
C GLY A 40 11.21 -21.14 -3.90
N GLY A 41 10.51 -21.09 -2.78
CA GLY A 41 10.47 -22.17 -1.79
C GLY A 41 9.83 -23.44 -2.35
N ALA A 42 8.71 -23.32 -3.08
CA ALA A 42 8.09 -24.47 -3.72
C ALA A 42 8.99 -25.11 -4.80
N ALA A 43 9.64 -24.28 -5.63
CA ALA A 43 10.58 -24.75 -6.63
C ALA A 43 11.80 -25.44 -6.00
N LEU A 44 12.37 -24.85 -4.95
CA LEU A 44 13.49 -25.44 -4.21
C LEU A 44 13.10 -26.77 -3.58
N LEU A 45 11.90 -26.85 -2.98
CA LEU A 45 11.38 -28.09 -2.40
C LEU A 45 11.27 -29.19 -3.46
N LEU A 46 10.71 -28.89 -4.63
CA LEU A 46 10.63 -29.85 -5.75
C LEU A 46 12.01 -30.34 -6.19
N ILE A 47 12.98 -29.43 -6.34
CA ILE A 47 14.36 -29.77 -6.67
C ILE A 47 14.97 -30.70 -5.62
N THR A 48 14.71 -30.43 -4.33
CA THR A 48 15.23 -31.26 -3.23
C THR A 48 14.62 -32.66 -3.21
N ILE A 49 13.31 -32.77 -3.45
CA ILE A 49 12.59 -34.05 -3.48
C ILE A 49 13.08 -34.92 -4.64
N LEU A 50 13.32 -34.31 -5.79
CA LEU A 50 13.84 -35.01 -6.98
C LEU A 50 15.34 -35.33 -6.89
N GLY A 51 16.04 -34.85 -5.86
CA GLY A 51 17.46 -35.12 -5.63
C GLY A 51 18.42 -34.43 -6.59
N LEU A 52 17.96 -33.41 -7.35
CA LEU A 52 18.75 -32.80 -8.44
C LEU A 52 20.02 -32.08 -7.97
N LEU A 53 20.10 -31.67 -6.71
CA LEU A 53 21.21 -30.88 -6.18
C LEU A 53 21.98 -31.56 -5.04
N GLY A 54 21.68 -32.83 -4.69
CA GLY A 54 22.25 -33.46 -3.49
C GLY A 54 21.91 -32.73 -2.19
N THR A 55 20.85 -31.92 -2.22
CA THR A 55 20.42 -31.04 -1.12
C THR A 55 19.88 -31.86 0.04
N GLY A 56 20.51 -31.71 1.21
CA GLY A 56 20.14 -32.42 2.44
C GLY A 56 18.86 -31.92 3.10
N GLN A 57 18.55 -32.51 4.26
CA GLN A 57 17.36 -32.25 5.07
C GLN A 57 17.16 -30.76 5.43
N THR A 58 18.26 -30.01 5.55
CA THR A 58 18.26 -28.56 5.81
C THR A 58 17.62 -27.75 4.69
N ALA A 59 17.85 -28.11 3.42
CA ALA A 59 17.28 -27.40 2.28
C ALA A 59 15.77 -27.65 2.15
N ALA A 60 15.31 -28.88 2.45
CA ALA A 60 13.88 -29.19 2.49
C ALA A 60 13.17 -28.40 3.60
N LEU A 61 13.73 -28.36 4.80
CA LEU A 61 13.20 -27.57 5.92
C LEU A 61 13.21 -26.07 5.61
N GLY A 62 14.30 -25.55 5.04
CA GLY A 62 14.40 -24.17 4.60
C GLY A 62 13.33 -23.81 3.56
N SER A 63 13.08 -24.68 2.59
CA SER A 63 12.05 -24.50 1.57
C SER A 63 10.65 -24.42 2.18
N ILE A 64 10.33 -25.32 3.11
CA ILE A 64 9.03 -25.32 3.82
C ILE A 64 8.88 -24.03 4.64
N ALA A 65 9.91 -23.65 5.39
CA ALA A 65 9.89 -22.41 6.18
C ALA A 65 9.67 -21.18 5.30
N LEU A 66 10.30 -21.15 4.13
CA LEU A 66 10.21 -20.06 3.16
C LEU A 66 8.80 -19.98 2.54
N VAL A 67 8.18 -21.12 2.20
CA VAL A 67 6.79 -21.18 1.72
C VAL A 67 5.81 -20.72 2.81
N LEU A 68 5.90 -21.28 4.02
CA LEU A 68 4.98 -20.95 5.11
C LEU A 68 5.13 -19.48 5.53
N GLY A 69 6.36 -18.99 5.69
CA GLY A 69 6.65 -17.59 5.98
C GLY A 69 6.13 -16.66 4.89
N GLY A 70 6.27 -17.04 3.62
CA GLY A 70 5.70 -16.33 2.49
C GLY A 70 4.18 -16.25 2.54
N ILE A 71 3.48 -17.37 2.79
CA ILE A 71 2.00 -17.40 2.87
C ILE A 71 1.47 -16.51 3.99
N VAL A 72 2.05 -16.62 5.19
CA VAL A 72 1.63 -15.82 6.35
C VAL A 72 1.88 -14.33 6.08
N SER A 73 3.06 -13.99 5.57
CA SER A 73 3.41 -12.60 5.22
C SER A 73 2.48 -12.03 4.14
N LEU A 74 2.14 -12.82 3.12
CA LEU A 74 1.21 -12.43 2.07
C LEU A 74 -0.16 -12.09 2.65
N GLY A 75 -0.72 -12.96 3.48
CA GLY A 75 -2.05 -12.77 4.09
C GLY A 75 -2.11 -11.51 4.94
N SER A 76 -1.13 -11.30 5.82
CA SER A 76 -1.06 -10.10 6.67
C SER A 76 -0.99 -8.82 5.85
N ASN A 77 -0.12 -8.76 4.83
CA ASN A 77 0.04 -7.56 4.02
C ASN A 77 -1.19 -7.28 3.12
N VAL A 78 -1.89 -8.31 2.64
CA VAL A 78 -3.15 -8.14 1.89
C VAL A 78 -4.25 -7.56 2.79
N SER A 79 -4.38 -8.07 4.00
CA SER A 79 -5.36 -7.56 4.96
C SER A 79 -5.06 -6.11 5.33
N THR A 80 -3.80 -5.79 5.65
CA THR A 80 -3.38 -4.41 5.95
C THR A 80 -3.61 -3.49 4.76
N LEU A 81 -3.22 -3.89 3.54
CA LEU A 81 -3.43 -3.09 2.34
C LEU A 81 -4.92 -2.74 2.12
N ARG A 82 -5.82 -3.70 2.37
CA ARG A 82 -7.26 -3.45 2.28
C ARG A 82 -7.72 -2.43 3.31
N GLN A 83 -7.36 -2.63 4.57
CA GLN A 83 -7.70 -1.70 5.65
C GLN A 83 -7.15 -0.28 5.39
N THR A 84 -5.92 -0.18 4.88
CA THR A 84 -5.29 1.09 4.52
C THR A 84 -6.02 1.78 3.37
N ASN A 85 -6.41 1.05 2.31
CA ASN A 85 -7.19 1.64 1.21
C ASN A 85 -8.58 2.10 1.67
N ASP A 86 -9.24 1.34 2.55
CA ASP A 86 -10.53 1.73 3.13
C ASP A 86 -10.36 3.03 3.96
N ALA A 87 -9.27 3.14 4.72
CA ALA A 87 -8.93 4.35 5.46
C ALA A 87 -8.65 5.55 4.55
N ILE A 88 -7.90 5.38 3.45
CA ILE A 88 -7.66 6.42 2.44
C ILE A 88 -8.99 6.90 1.87
N SER A 89 -9.86 5.99 1.43
CA SER A 89 -11.15 6.35 0.85
C SER A 89 -12.03 7.13 1.85
N SER A 90 -11.99 6.76 3.14
CA SER A 90 -12.70 7.50 4.18
C SER A 90 -12.16 8.93 4.39
N ALA A 91 -10.84 9.10 4.31
CA ALA A 91 -10.18 10.39 4.44
C ALA A 91 -10.45 11.29 3.22
N GLU A 92 -10.41 10.74 2.00
CA GLU A 92 -10.77 11.45 0.77
C GLU A 92 -12.24 11.89 0.76
N ALA A 93 -13.14 11.06 1.29
CA ALA A 93 -14.55 11.42 1.43
C ALA A 93 -14.75 12.56 2.44
N LEU A 94 -13.99 12.58 3.54
CA LEU A 94 -14.00 13.69 4.49
C LEU A 94 -13.46 14.97 3.86
N ARG A 95 -12.29 14.90 3.19
CA ARG A 95 -11.70 16.03 2.46
C ARG A 95 -12.70 16.64 1.48
N SER A 96 -13.36 15.80 0.69
CA SER A 96 -14.36 16.22 -0.30
C SER A 96 -15.56 16.94 0.34
N ARG A 97 -15.99 16.50 1.54
CA ARG A 97 -17.07 17.16 2.28
C ARG A 97 -16.65 18.54 2.82
N LEU A 98 -15.43 18.65 3.35
CA LEU A 98 -14.90 19.92 3.85
C LEU A 98 -14.77 20.93 2.71
N ILE A 99 -14.16 20.52 1.59
CA ILE A 99 -14.05 21.36 0.38
C ILE A 99 -15.45 21.81 -0.10
N GLY A 100 -16.43 20.91 -0.11
CA GLY A 100 -17.81 21.24 -0.50
C GLY A 100 -18.51 22.25 0.41
N THR A 101 -17.97 22.54 1.59
CA THR A 101 -18.51 23.54 2.53
C THR A 101 -17.85 24.91 2.36
N ILE A 102 -16.72 25.01 1.65
CA ILE A 102 -16.00 26.27 1.39
C ILE A 102 -16.75 27.07 0.31
N ASP A 103 -16.92 28.38 0.52
CA ASP A 103 -17.52 29.29 -0.47
C ASP A 103 -16.50 29.65 -1.55
N LEU A 104 -16.40 28.81 -2.58
CA LEU A 104 -15.43 28.97 -3.66
C LEU A 104 -15.75 30.19 -4.51
N ARG A 105 -14.92 31.23 -4.42
CA ARG A 105 -15.01 32.42 -5.27
C ARG A 105 -14.56 32.11 -6.70
N VAL A 106 -15.43 32.36 -7.68
CA VAL A 106 -15.06 32.31 -9.10
C VAL A 106 -14.03 33.41 -9.40
N VAL A 107 -12.85 33.01 -9.89
CA VAL A 107 -11.82 33.92 -10.40
C VAL A 107 -11.92 33.90 -11.93
N GLU A 108 -12.33 35.02 -12.53
CA GLU A 108 -12.36 35.15 -13.99
C GLU A 108 -10.94 35.22 -14.55
N ASP A 109 -10.66 34.43 -15.60
CA ASP A 109 -9.39 34.51 -16.33
C ASP A 109 -9.22 35.91 -16.92
N THR A 110 -8.23 36.65 -16.42
CA THR A 110 -7.88 37.95 -16.98
C THR A 110 -7.25 37.71 -18.35
N PRO A 111 -7.70 38.36 -19.45
CA PRO A 111 -7.11 38.16 -20.76
C PRO A 111 -5.62 38.51 -20.69
N MET A 112 -4.79 37.50 -20.91
CA MET A 112 -3.34 37.64 -20.94
C MET A 112 -3.01 38.69 -22.02
N LYS A 113 -2.51 39.86 -21.61
CA LYS A 113 -2.03 40.89 -22.54
C LYS A 113 -0.85 40.32 -23.31
N LEU A 114 -1.12 39.80 -24.50
CA LEU A 114 -0.12 39.61 -25.53
C LEU A 114 0.33 41.01 -25.95
N VAL A 115 1.47 41.47 -25.42
CA VAL A 115 2.24 42.63 -25.91
C VAL A 115 3.48 42.10 -26.59
#